data_AF-A0A5R9B9S7-F1
#
_entry.id   AF-A0A5R9B9S7-F1
#
_cell.length_a   1.000
_cell.length_b   1.000
_cell.length_c   1.000
_cell.angle_alpha   90.00
_cell.angle_beta   90.00
_cell.angle_gamma   90.00
#
_symmetry.space_group_name_H-M   'P 1'
#
loop_
_entity.id
_entity.type
_entity.pdbx_description
1 polymer ?
#
loop_
_entity_poly.entity_id
_entity_poly.type
_entity_poly.pdbx_seq_one_letter_code
_entity_poly.pdbx_strand_id
1 'polypeptide(L)'
;MVRQPVTVNGVTRWKDTDTQGVPEVAREAKGVVLRQEIGDVLRSIRQSEGRTLRDVSHDARVSLGYLSEVERGQKEASSELLASICTALNVPLAAMLFQVAERIATAEGFRVPDTVPTELQREFDTGELELLH
;
A
#
# COMPACT_ATOMS: atom_id res chain seq x y z
N MET A 1 2.74 -21.66 -28.20
CA MET A 1 3.81 -20.97 -27.46
C MET A 1 4.91 -20.62 -28.47
N VAL A 2 4.92 -19.38 -28.95
CA VAL A 2 5.82 -18.96 -30.02
C VAL A 2 7.12 -18.45 -29.38
N ARG A 3 8.26 -19.03 -29.76
CA ARG A 3 9.59 -18.57 -29.35
C ARG A 3 10.28 -17.99 -30.57
N GLN A 4 10.73 -16.74 -30.49
CA GLN A 4 11.57 -16.16 -31.53
C GLN A 4 13.06 -16.27 -31.13
N PRO A 5 13.92 -16.81 -32.02
CA PRO A 5 15.34 -16.81 -31.79
C PRO A 5 15.88 -15.38 -31.91
N VAL A 6 16.68 -14.95 -30.93
CA VAL A 6 17.38 -13.66 -30.96
C VAL A 6 18.88 -13.88 -30.82
N THR A 7 19.66 -13.14 -31.61
CA THR A 7 21.12 -13.22 -31.60
C THR A 7 21.69 -12.06 -30.79
N VAL A 8 22.41 -12.38 -29.71
CA VAL A 8 23.15 -11.39 -28.91
C VAL A 8 24.60 -11.84 -28.85
N ASN A 9 25.54 -11.00 -29.32
CA ASN A 9 26.97 -11.29 -29.34
C ASN A 9 27.33 -12.66 -29.96
N GLY A 10 26.62 -13.07 -31.01
CA GLY A 10 26.88 -14.33 -31.72
C GLY A 10 26.30 -15.60 -31.06
N VAL A 11 25.58 -15.47 -29.95
CA VAL A 11 24.91 -16.60 -29.28
C VAL A 11 23.40 -16.53 -29.51
N THR A 12 22.83 -17.59 -30.08
CA THR A 12 21.37 -17.70 -30.26
C THR A 12 20.70 -18.04 -28.94
N ARG A 13 19.91 -17.11 -28.40
CA ARG A 13 19.04 -17.34 -27.23
C ARG A 13 17.58 -17.38 -27.66
N TRP A 14 16.80 -18.24 -27.00
CA TRP A 14 15.37 -18.37 -27.21
C TRP A 14 14.66 -17.53 -26.14
N LYS A 15 13.91 -16.48 -26.54
CA LYS A 15 13.13 -15.64 -25.62
C LYS A 15 11.65 -15.98 -25.74
N ASP A 16 11.01 -16.34 -24.63
CA ASP A 16 9.56 -16.51 -24.54
C ASP A 16 8.88 -15.14 -24.73
N THR A 17 7.92 -15.07 -25.65
CA THR A 17 7.35 -13.79 -26.13
C THR A 17 6.12 -13.32 -25.33
N ASP A 18 5.78 -13.99 -24.22
CA ASP A 18 4.51 -13.75 -23.51
C ASP A 18 4.64 -13.41 -22.02
N THR A 19 5.78 -12.90 -21.60
CA THR A 19 5.90 -12.25 -20.28
C THR A 19 5.89 -10.74 -20.52
N GLN A 20 4.71 -10.12 -20.46
CA GLN A 20 4.63 -8.69 -20.16
C GLN A 20 5.46 -8.48 -18.89
N GLY A 21 6.60 -7.80 -19.06
CA GLY A 21 7.66 -7.78 -18.08
C GLY A 21 7.19 -7.19 -16.77
N VAL A 22 7.24 -7.98 -15.71
CA VAL A 22 7.48 -7.44 -14.38
C VAL A 22 8.79 -6.68 -14.50
N PRO A 23 8.84 -5.36 -14.25
CA PRO A 23 10.04 -4.58 -14.50
C PRO A 23 11.20 -5.16 -13.69
N GLU A 24 12.25 -5.59 -14.40
CA GLU A 24 13.55 -6.04 -13.90
C GLU A 24 14.35 -4.86 -13.33
N VAL A 25 13.70 -4.05 -12.51
CA VAL A 25 14.26 -2.93 -11.75
C VAL A 25 13.68 -2.94 -10.35
N ALA A 26 13.65 -4.12 -9.73
CA ALA A 26 13.74 -4.22 -8.29
C ALA A 26 15.12 -3.68 -7.89
N ARG A 27 15.29 -2.34 -7.95
CA ARG A 27 16.32 -1.63 -7.16
C ARG A 27 16.28 -2.29 -5.80
N GLU A 28 17.42 -2.77 -5.29
CA GLU A 28 17.54 -3.39 -3.96
C GLU A 28 16.46 -2.84 -3.04
N ALA A 29 15.36 -3.59 -2.89
CA ALA A 29 14.21 -3.12 -2.17
C ALA A 29 14.70 -3.03 -0.74
N LYS A 30 15.07 -1.82 -0.32
CA LYS A 30 15.47 -1.53 1.05
C LYS A 30 14.31 -2.03 1.89
N GLY A 31 14.50 -3.15 2.58
CA GLY A 31 13.40 -3.94 3.14
C GLY A 31 12.42 -3.05 3.88
N VAL A 32 11.17 -3.05 3.42
CA VAL A 32 10.14 -2.19 4.01
C VAL A 32 9.87 -2.68 5.43
N VAL A 33 9.92 -1.77 6.39
CA VAL A 33 9.67 -2.07 7.80
C VAL A 33 8.25 -1.63 8.12
N LEU A 34 7.36 -2.60 8.32
CA LEU A 34 5.92 -2.34 8.51
C LEU A 34 5.63 -1.30 9.61
N ARG A 35 6.22 -1.43 10.80
CA ARG A 35 6.03 -0.43 11.88
C ARG A 35 6.47 0.98 11.50
N GLN A 36 7.42 1.15 10.60
CA GLN A 36 7.84 2.47 10.14
C GLN A 36 6.75 3.10 9.29
N GLU A 37 6.19 2.36 8.34
CA GLU A 37 5.11 2.86 7.49
C GLU A 37 3.83 3.12 8.29
N ILE A 38 3.50 2.24 9.24
CA ILE A 38 2.40 2.48 10.18
C ILE A 38 2.64 3.76 10.99
N GLY A 39 3.84 3.90 11.58
CA GLY A 39 4.19 5.07 12.39
C GLY A 39 4.10 6.38 11.59
N ASP A 40 4.61 6.36 10.36
CA ASP A 40 4.58 7.52 9.46
C ASP A 40 3.15 7.90 9.06
N VAL A 41 2.29 6.93 8.74
CA VAL A 41 0.87 7.19 8.42
C VAL A 41 0.13 7.77 9.62
N LEU A 42 0.27 7.17 10.80
CA LEU A 42 -0.35 7.67 12.03
C LEU A 42 0.11 9.10 12.34
N ARG A 43 1.42 9.37 12.22
CA ARG A 43 1.99 10.70 12.40
C ARG A 43 1.45 11.69 11.38
N SER A 44 1.33 11.30 10.12
CA SER A 44 0.81 12.14 9.04
C SER A 44 -0.65 12.54 9.31
N ILE A 45 -1.50 11.57 9.67
CA ILE A 45 -2.90 11.81 10.04
C ILE A 45 -2.99 12.74 11.25
N ARG A 46 -2.23 12.47 12.31
CA ARG A 46 -2.22 13.33 13.50
C ARG A 46 -1.82 14.78 13.17
N GLN A 47 -0.80 14.95 12.34
CA GLN A 47 -0.29 16.27 11.96
C GLN A 47 -1.26 17.02 11.04
N SER A 48 -1.95 16.34 10.12
CA SER A 48 -2.95 16.98 9.25
C SER A 48 -4.16 17.46 10.02
N GLU A 49 -4.53 16.80 11.13
CA GLU A 49 -5.55 17.28 12.06
C GLU A 49 -5.07 18.38 13.02
N GLY A 50 -3.79 18.77 12.98
CA GLY A 50 -3.21 19.77 13.88
C GLY A 50 -3.13 19.32 15.35
N ARG A 51 -3.21 18.01 15.62
CA ARG A 51 -3.26 17.45 16.98
C ARG A 51 -1.88 17.14 17.52
N THR A 52 -1.69 17.33 18.83
CA THR A 52 -0.43 16.99 19.49
C THR A 52 -0.38 15.52 19.87
N LEU A 53 0.84 14.99 20.10
CA LEU A 53 1.02 13.66 20.70
C LEU A 53 0.27 13.53 22.03
N ARG A 54 0.22 14.61 22.83
CA ARG A 54 -0.46 14.62 24.12
C ARG A 54 -1.95 14.37 23.95
N ASP A 55 -2.59 15.09 23.03
CA ASP A 55 -4.03 14.98 22.77
C ASP A 55 -4.40 13.55 22.36
N VAL A 56 -3.68 13.00 21.37
CA VAL A 56 -3.98 11.66 20.86
C VAL A 56 -3.65 10.56 21.88
N SER A 57 -2.52 10.69 22.59
CA SER A 57 -2.16 9.70 23.62
C SER A 57 -3.17 9.64 24.75
N HIS A 58 -3.74 10.78 25.14
CA HIS A 58 -4.79 10.87 26.15
C HIS A 58 -6.05 10.11 25.70
N ASP A 59 -6.54 10.42 24.50
CA ASP A 59 -7.76 9.80 23.95
C ASP A 59 -7.59 8.30 23.68
N ALA A 60 -6.42 7.89 23.18
CA ALA A 60 -6.08 6.49 22.90
C ALA A 60 -5.73 5.69 24.17
N ARG A 61 -5.70 6.33 25.35
CA ARG A 61 -5.33 5.74 26.65
C ARG A 61 -3.96 5.05 26.64
N VAL A 62 -3.00 5.65 25.94
CA VAL A 62 -1.59 5.20 25.92
C VAL A 62 -0.69 6.29 26.48
N SER A 63 0.55 5.94 26.83
CA SER A 63 1.50 6.98 27.23
C SER A 63 1.95 7.80 26.00
N LEU A 64 2.21 9.09 26.22
CA LEU A 64 2.81 9.97 25.20
C LEU A 64 4.11 9.39 24.65
N GLY A 65 4.94 8.83 25.53
CA GLY A 65 6.20 8.17 25.16
C GLY A 65 5.97 6.98 24.22
N TYR A 66 4.99 6.14 24.54
CA TYR A 66 4.64 4.99 23.72
C TYR A 66 4.14 5.42 22.33
N LEU A 67 3.21 6.38 22.24
CA LEU A 67 2.75 6.90 20.95
C LEU A 67 3.90 7.50 20.13
N SER A 68 4.82 8.22 20.77
CA SER A 68 6.01 8.77 20.12
C SER A 68 6.96 7.68 19.60
N GLU A 69 7.14 6.58 20.33
CA GLU A 69 7.91 5.44 19.85
C GLU A 69 7.23 4.74 18.67
N VAL A 70 5.91 4.59 18.69
CA VAL A 70 5.11 4.02 17.59
C VAL A 70 5.24 4.89 16.33
N GLU A 71 5.02 6.20 16.42
CA GLU A 71 5.14 7.13 15.27
C GLU A 71 6.55 7.21 14.68
N ARG A 72 7.57 6.78 15.43
CA ARG A 72 8.96 6.72 14.95
C ARG A 72 9.36 5.31 14.48
N GLY A 73 8.42 4.37 14.42
CA GLY A 73 8.72 2.99 14.03
C GLY A 73 9.67 2.27 14.99
N GLN A 74 9.67 2.65 16.27
CA GLN A 74 10.52 2.01 17.31
C GLN A 74 9.79 0.88 18.04
N LYS A 75 8.45 0.86 17.98
CA LYS A 75 7.60 -0.17 18.61
C LYS A 75 6.62 -0.73 17.59
N GLU A 76 6.41 -2.03 17.67
CA GLU A 76 5.25 -2.69 17.09
C GLU A 76 4.06 -2.45 18.03
N ALA A 77 2.97 -1.90 17.51
CA ALA A 77 1.72 -1.75 18.26
C ALA A 77 0.87 -3.00 18.09
N SER A 78 0.17 -3.45 19.14
CA SER A 78 -0.82 -4.52 18.99
C SER A 78 -1.99 -4.03 18.14
N SER A 79 -2.77 -4.96 17.58
CA SER A 79 -3.96 -4.62 16.80
C SER A 79 -4.98 -3.79 17.60
N GLU A 80 -5.14 -4.08 18.90
CA GLU A 80 -6.01 -3.32 19.81
C GLU A 80 -5.50 -1.90 20.04
N LEU A 81 -4.18 -1.72 20.19
CA LEU A 81 -3.59 -0.39 20.36
C LEU A 81 -3.67 0.42 19.05
N LEU A 82 -3.47 -0.20 17.89
CA LEU A 82 -3.69 0.44 16.60
C LEU A 82 -5.14 0.89 16.44
N ALA A 83 -6.10 0.04 16.78
CA ALA A 83 -7.52 0.39 16.76
C ALA A 83 -7.84 1.56 17.70
N SER A 84 -7.26 1.57 18.91
CA SER A 84 -7.42 2.67 19.88
C SER A 84 -6.87 3.99 19.34
N ILE A 85 -5.67 3.97 18.74
CA ILE A 85 -5.05 5.16 18.15
C ILE A 85 -5.85 5.66 16.93
N CYS A 86 -6.32 4.76 16.06
CA CYS A 86 -7.17 5.13 14.92
C CYS A 86 -8.49 5.75 15.38
N THR A 87 -9.10 5.19 16.43
CA THR A 87 -10.31 5.76 17.04
C THR A 87 -10.04 7.14 17.60
N ALA A 88 -8.93 7.33 18.31
CA ALA A 88 -8.53 8.62 18.83
C ALA A 88 -8.33 9.64 17.69
N LEU A 89 -7.72 9.23 16.57
CA LEU A 89 -7.51 10.04 15.37
C LEU A 89 -8.75 10.14 14.44
N ASN A 90 -9.92 9.69 14.87
CA ASN A 90 -11.15 9.71 14.07
C ASN A 90 -10.99 9.14 12.64
N VAL A 91 -10.14 8.12 12.47
CA VAL A 91 -9.87 7.46 11.19
C VAL A 91 -10.28 5.99 11.27
N PRO A 92 -11.02 5.46 10.28
CA PRO A 92 -11.26 4.02 10.21
C PRO A 92 -9.95 3.23 10.08
N LEU A 93 -9.79 2.15 10.85
CA LEU A 93 -8.59 1.31 10.79
C LEU A 93 -8.28 0.84 9.37
N ALA A 94 -9.30 0.45 8.60
CA ALA A 94 -9.13 0.05 7.21
C ALA A 94 -8.54 1.17 6.34
N ALA A 95 -9.01 2.42 6.51
CA ALA A 95 -8.49 3.57 5.75
C ALA A 95 -7.03 3.87 6.10
N MET A 96 -6.64 3.71 7.37
CA MET A 96 -5.24 3.80 7.80
C MET A 96 -4.39 2.71 7.15
N LEU A 97 -4.87 1.45 7.16
CA LEU A 97 -4.16 0.32 6.55
C LEU A 97 -4.05 0.43 5.02
N PHE A 98 -5.04 1.01 4.35
CA PHE A 98 -4.94 1.31 2.91
C PHE A 98 -3.83 2.30 2.62
N GLN A 99 -3.71 3.40 3.39
CA GLN A 99 -2.62 4.35 3.23
C GLN A 99 -1.25 3.70 3.50
N VAL A 100 -1.17 2.78 4.48
CA VAL A 100 0.06 2.00 4.72
C VAL A 100 0.38 1.14 3.50
N ALA A 101 -0.60 0.42 2.95
CA ALA A 101 -0.42 -0.43 1.77
C ALA A 101 0.05 0.38 0.55
N GLU A 102 -0.53 1.56 0.29
CA GLU A 102 -0.11 2.46 -0.79
C GLU A 102 1.36 2.89 -0.67
N ARG A 103 1.80 3.20 0.55
CA ARG A 103 3.19 3.58 0.81
C ARG A 103 4.15 2.41 0.60
N ILE A 104 3.79 1.22 1.10
CA ILE A 104 4.56 0.00 0.89
C ILE A 104 4.67 -0.31 -0.60
N ALA A 105 3.54 -0.28 -1.32
CA ALA A 105 3.50 -0.51 -2.76
C ALA A 105 4.41 0.47 -3.52
N THR A 106 4.35 1.76 -3.17
CA THR A 106 5.24 2.78 -3.72
C THR A 106 6.71 2.49 -3.44
N ALA A 107 7.05 2.09 -2.20
CA ALA A 107 8.42 1.75 -1.81
C ALA A 107 8.95 0.50 -2.52
N GLU A 108 8.08 -0.46 -2.81
CA GLU A 108 8.39 -1.69 -3.56
C GLU A 108 8.41 -1.46 -5.08
N GLY A 109 8.05 -0.26 -5.55
CA GLY A 109 7.87 0.01 -6.99
C GLY A 109 6.66 -0.71 -7.58
N PHE A 110 5.79 -1.25 -6.74
CA PHE A 110 4.53 -1.86 -7.13
C PHE A 110 3.49 -0.76 -7.36
N ARG A 111 3.13 -0.54 -8.62
CA ARG A 111 2.04 0.38 -8.97
C ARG A 111 0.76 -0.40 -9.20
N VAL A 112 -0.22 -0.19 -8.33
CA VAL A 112 -1.60 -0.58 -8.59
C VAL A 112 -2.15 0.35 -9.67
N PRO A 113 -2.64 -0.15 -10.80
CA PRO A 113 -3.28 0.69 -11.80
C PRO A 113 -4.57 1.31 -11.22
N ASP A 114 -4.71 2.63 -11.30
CA ASP A 114 -5.93 3.37 -10.88
C ASP A 114 -7.10 3.20 -11.86
N THR A 115 -6.95 2.32 -12.86
CA THR A 115 -7.96 2.03 -13.86
C THR A 115 -8.39 0.59 -13.77
N VAL A 116 -9.70 0.37 -13.85
CA VAL A 116 -10.25 -0.97 -14.07
C VAL A 116 -9.73 -1.47 -15.43
N PRO A 117 -9.12 -2.67 -15.50
CA PRO A 117 -8.79 -3.29 -16.78
C PRO A 117 -9.98 -3.25 -17.73
N THR A 118 -9.73 -2.90 -18.98
CA THR A 118 -10.78 -2.75 -20.00
C THR A 118 -11.62 -4.03 -20.15
N GLU A 119 -11.02 -5.19 -19.86
CA GLU A 119 -11.68 -6.50 -19.87
C GLU A 119 -12.77 -6.60 -18.81
N LEU A 120 -12.48 -6.13 -17.59
CA LEU A 120 -13.44 -6.09 -16.47
C LEU A 120 -14.50 -5.00 -16.71
N GLN A 121 -14.14 -3.86 -17.30
CA GLN A 121 -15.13 -2.85 -17.70
C GLN A 121 -16.18 -3.44 -18.64
N ARG A 122 -15.75 -4.16 -19.70
CA ARG A 122 -16.69 -4.78 -20.65
C ARG A 122 -17.56 -5.86 -20.00
N GLU A 123 -16.99 -6.67 -19.11
CA GLU A 123 -17.71 -7.74 -18.44
C GLU A 123 -18.84 -7.22 -17.53
N PHE A 124 -18.64 -6.06 -16.89
CA PHE A 124 -19.61 -5.48 -15.94
C PHE A 124 -20.43 -4.31 -16.51
N ASP A 125 -20.06 -3.69 -17.63
CA ASP A 125 -20.89 -2.72 -18.38
C ASP A 125 -22.00 -3.40 -19.21
N THR A 126 -21.94 -4.73 -19.42
CA THR A 126 -22.98 -5.47 -20.16
C THR A 126 -24.25 -5.73 -19.31
N GLY A 127 -24.53 -4.83 -18.36
CA GLY A 127 -25.64 -4.88 -17.41
C GLY A 127 -26.55 -3.65 -17.46
N GLU A 128 -26.45 -2.78 -18.47
CA GLU A 128 -27.56 -1.88 -18.80
C GLU A 128 -28.71 -2.72 -19.33
N LEU A 129 -29.59 -3.12 -18.39
CA LEU A 129 -31.01 -3.44 -18.52
C LEU A 129 -31.60 -3.21 -19.91
N GLU A 130 -31.31 -4.13 -20.85
CA GLU A 130 -32.29 -4.49 -21.86
C GLU A 130 -33.46 -5.17 -21.12
N LEU A 131 -34.64 -4.55 -21.24
CA LEU A 131 -35.99 -5.03 -20.88
C LEU A 131 -36.41 -4.75 -19.42
N LEU A 132 -37.47 -3.98 -19.17
CA LEU A 132 -38.85 -4.33 -19.57
C LEU A 132 -39.64 -3.18 -20.24
N HIS A 133 -40.04 -3.45 -21.48
CA HIS A 133 -41.35 -3.08 -22.02
C HIS A 133 -42.47 -3.84 -21.31
#